data_AF-A0A0F9SE20-F1
#
_entry.id   AF-A0A0F9SE20-F1
#
_cell.length_a   1.000
_cell.length_b   1.000
_cell.length_c   1.000
_cell.angle_alpha   90.00
_cell.angle_beta   90.00
_cell.angle_gamma   90.00
#
_symmetry.space_group_name_H-M   'P 1'
#
loop_
_entity.id
_entity.type
_entity.pdbx_description
1 polymer ?
#
loop_
_entity_poly.entity_id
_entity_poly.type
_entity_poly.pdbx_seq_one_letter_code
_entity_poly.pdbx_strand_id
1 'polypeptide(L)'
;MEVLGDKWDLMIANPPCTHLAVSGAKHFHRKQKEQKEALDFVRKLMMSNILYICIENPVSIISTRIRKPDQIIQPWQFGEEVQKTTCLWLKNLPKLIPTKIVGKGEFYTSPSGKKMPLWYNKNRNPKKGNRQKSRSVTFIGIAKAMAEQWGRLPKEIQKELR
;
A
#
# COMPACT_ATOMS: atom_id res chain seq x y z
N MET A 1 -18.33 5.02 6.55
CA MET A 1 -17.46 4.79 7.74
C MET A 1 -18.20 4.06 8.85
N GLU A 2 -19.33 3.42 8.54
CA GLU A 2 -20.25 2.82 9.50
C GLU A 2 -19.61 1.65 10.29
N VAL A 3 -18.72 0.88 9.64
CA VAL A 3 -18.05 -0.29 10.22
C VAL A 3 -16.81 0.00 11.08
N LEU A 4 -16.32 1.26 11.15
CA LEU A 4 -15.17 1.58 12.01
C LEU A 4 -15.53 1.70 13.51
N GLY A 5 -16.84 1.72 13.83
CA GLY A 5 -17.36 1.68 15.19
C GLY A 5 -17.53 0.26 15.75
N ASP A 6 -17.41 -0.76 14.90
CA ASP A 6 -17.50 -2.16 15.30
C ASP A 6 -16.19 -2.62 15.97
N LYS A 7 -16.27 -3.67 16.80
CA LYS A 7 -15.10 -4.27 17.45
C LYS A 7 -14.27 -5.11 16.46
N TRP A 8 -13.41 -4.46 15.71
CA TRP A 8 -12.38 -5.11 14.90
C TRP A 8 -11.04 -5.16 15.64
N ASP A 9 -10.36 -6.31 15.60
CA ASP A 9 -9.02 -6.46 16.16
C ASP A 9 -7.93 -5.94 15.18
N LEU A 10 -8.12 -6.19 13.88
CA LEU A 10 -7.15 -5.89 12.82
C LEU A 10 -7.82 -5.20 11.61
N MET A 11 -7.20 -4.14 11.12
CA MET A 11 -7.54 -3.49 9.85
C MET A 11 -6.35 -3.52 8.89
N ILE A 12 -6.56 -4.07 7.70
CA ILE A 12 -5.66 -3.90 6.55
C ILE A 12 -6.42 -3.06 5.53
N ALA A 13 -5.99 -1.82 5.32
CA ALA A 13 -6.69 -0.86 4.47
C ALA A 13 -5.84 -0.43 3.28
N ASN A 14 -6.46 -0.39 2.09
CA ASN A 14 -5.86 0.09 0.84
C ASN A 14 -6.56 1.39 0.39
N PRO A 15 -6.31 2.55 1.04
CA PRO A 15 -6.99 3.79 0.69
C PRO A 15 -6.72 4.19 -0.78
N PRO A 16 -7.67 4.85 -1.46
CA PRO A 16 -7.52 5.20 -2.87
C PRO A 16 -6.22 5.95 -3.19
N CYS A 17 -5.37 5.36 -4.01
CA CYS A 17 -4.06 5.93 -4.33
C CYS A 17 -4.11 6.99 -5.46
N THR A 18 -5.25 7.17 -6.14
CA THR A 18 -5.39 8.02 -7.34
C THR A 18 -4.98 9.48 -7.11
N HIS A 19 -5.25 10.01 -5.92
CA HIS A 19 -4.90 11.38 -5.54
C HIS A 19 -3.60 11.43 -4.72
N LEU A 20 -3.15 10.29 -4.19
CA LEU A 20 -2.02 10.21 -3.25
C LEU A 20 -0.69 9.80 -3.91
N ALA A 21 -0.71 8.88 -4.88
CA ALA A 21 0.49 8.25 -5.41
C ALA A 21 1.35 9.21 -6.24
N VAL A 22 2.66 9.22 -5.99
CA VAL A 22 3.60 10.16 -6.64
C VAL A 22 3.76 9.91 -8.14
N SER A 23 3.37 8.74 -8.64
CA SER A 23 3.29 8.47 -10.09
C SER A 23 2.33 9.42 -10.83
N GLY A 24 1.40 10.05 -10.11
CA GLY A 24 0.48 11.06 -10.63
C GLY A 24 0.91 12.52 -10.38
N ALA A 25 2.11 12.77 -9.86
CA ALA A 25 2.53 14.07 -9.34
C ALA A 25 2.33 15.25 -10.30
N LYS A 26 2.53 15.04 -11.61
CA LYS A 26 2.30 16.07 -12.65
C LYS A 26 0.87 16.65 -12.66
N HIS A 27 -0.10 15.94 -12.10
CA HIS A 27 -1.50 16.37 -12.03
C HIS A 27 -1.90 16.97 -10.67
N PHE A 28 -1.00 17.00 -9.68
CA PHE A 28 -1.35 17.39 -8.30
C PHE A 28 -1.82 18.84 -8.20
N HIS A 29 -1.28 19.75 -9.01
CA HIS A 29 -1.70 21.16 -9.02
C HIS A 29 -3.21 21.35 -9.24
N ARG A 30 -3.88 20.41 -9.93
CA ARG A 30 -5.33 20.45 -10.20
C ARG A 30 -6.18 19.65 -9.22
N LYS A 31 -5.59 19.00 -8.22
CA LYS A 31 -6.24 17.98 -7.37
C LYS A 31 -6.18 18.29 -5.88
N GLN A 32 -6.00 19.57 -5.52
CA GLN A 32 -5.71 19.94 -4.13
C GLN A 32 -6.85 19.56 -3.17
N LYS A 33 -8.11 19.72 -3.60
CA LYS A 33 -9.30 19.35 -2.82
C LYS A 33 -9.36 17.84 -2.60
N GLU A 34 -9.29 17.06 -3.66
CA GLU A 34 -9.37 15.59 -3.60
C GLU A 34 -8.16 14.99 -2.86
N GLN A 35 -7.00 15.65 -2.93
CA GLN A 35 -5.83 15.28 -2.13
C GLN A 35 -6.06 15.49 -0.65
N LYS A 36 -6.64 16.63 -0.26
CA LYS A 36 -6.99 16.92 1.12
C LYS A 36 -7.97 15.88 1.64
N GLU A 37 -9.05 15.61 0.91
CA GLU A 37 -10.05 14.60 1.27
C GLU A 37 -9.45 13.20 1.39
N ALA A 38 -8.57 12.81 0.46
CA ALA A 38 -7.88 11.52 0.52
C ALA A 38 -6.91 11.42 1.71
N LEU A 39 -6.19 12.49 2.05
CA LEU A 39 -5.32 12.54 3.23
C LEU A 39 -6.13 12.50 4.53
N ASP A 40 -7.26 13.19 4.58
CA ASP A 40 -8.16 13.18 5.75
C ASP A 40 -8.78 11.79 5.93
N PHE A 41 -9.10 11.08 4.85
CA PHE A 41 -9.50 9.68 4.91
C PHE A 41 -8.39 8.79 5.50
N VAL A 42 -7.15 8.95 5.03
CA VAL A 42 -6.00 8.22 5.59
C VAL A 42 -5.81 8.50 7.08
N ARG A 43 -5.92 9.77 7.52
CA ARG A 43 -5.83 10.13 8.94
C ARG A 43 -6.90 9.44 9.77
N LYS A 44 -8.16 9.42 9.29
CA LYS A 44 -9.26 8.73 9.97
C LYS A 44 -8.99 7.23 10.12
N LEU A 45 -8.43 6.57 9.11
CA LEU A 45 -8.03 5.17 9.22
C LEU A 45 -6.91 4.98 10.25
N MET A 46 -5.84 5.78 10.20
CA MET A 46 -4.71 5.69 11.13
C MET A 46 -5.10 5.95 12.59
N MET A 47 -6.10 6.83 12.81
CA MET A 47 -6.61 7.19 14.13
C MET A 47 -7.76 6.30 14.61
N SER A 48 -8.19 5.30 13.84
CA SER A 48 -9.27 4.41 14.26
C SER A 48 -8.91 3.68 15.57
N ASN A 49 -9.94 3.34 16.35
CA ASN A 49 -9.79 2.65 17.64
C ASN A 49 -9.47 1.15 17.49
N ILE A 50 -9.09 0.72 16.28
CA ILE A 50 -8.66 -0.64 16.00
C ILE A 50 -7.24 -0.83 16.54
N LEU A 51 -7.00 -1.98 17.19
CA LEU A 51 -5.75 -2.25 17.89
C LEU A 51 -4.58 -2.41 16.91
N TYR A 52 -4.78 -3.21 15.86
CA TYR A 52 -3.80 -3.49 14.82
C TYR A 52 -4.20 -2.83 13.50
N ILE A 53 -3.34 -2.00 12.92
CA ILE A 53 -3.64 -1.31 11.66
C ILE A 53 -2.46 -1.44 10.71
N CYS A 54 -2.75 -1.86 9.48
CA CYS A 54 -1.87 -1.72 8.34
C CYS A 54 -2.57 -0.85 7.28
N ILE A 55 -2.02 0.33 7.00
CA ILE A 55 -2.37 1.07 5.78
C ILE A 55 -1.36 0.70 4.70
N GLU A 56 -1.83 0.18 3.58
CA GLU A 56 -1.03 -0.14 2.42
C GLU A 56 -1.25 0.90 1.31
N ASN A 57 -0.17 1.41 0.76
CA ASN A 57 -0.25 2.27 -0.42
C ASN A 57 1.05 2.20 -1.23
N PRO A 58 1.01 2.49 -2.54
CA PRO A 58 2.21 2.87 -3.27
C PRO A 58 2.92 4.07 -2.62
N VAL A 59 4.14 4.35 -3.10
CA VAL A 59 4.85 5.59 -2.75
C VAL A 59 3.94 6.80 -3.03
N SER A 60 3.62 7.56 -1.99
CA SER A 60 2.57 8.58 -2.02
C SER A 60 2.90 9.78 -1.14
N ILE A 61 2.11 10.85 -1.27
CA ILE A 61 2.24 12.06 -0.44
C ILE A 61 1.88 11.83 1.03
N ILE A 62 1.38 10.65 1.41
CA ILE A 62 1.19 10.29 2.83
C ILE A 62 2.53 10.45 3.58
N SER A 63 3.63 10.01 2.97
CA SER A 63 4.99 10.07 3.54
C SER A 63 5.53 11.49 3.76
N THR A 64 4.94 12.49 3.12
CA THR A 64 5.35 13.89 3.24
C THR A 64 4.34 14.72 4.02
N ARG A 65 3.07 14.34 4.05
CA ARG A 65 1.97 15.11 4.65
C ARG A 65 1.44 14.55 5.97
N ILE A 66 1.76 13.29 6.29
CA ILE A 66 1.30 12.61 7.52
C ILE A 66 2.49 12.08 8.30
N ARG A 67 3.13 10.99 7.84
CA ARG A 67 4.34 10.42 8.44
C ARG A 67 5.01 9.42 7.50
N LYS A 68 6.29 9.10 7.73
CA LYS A 68 7.01 8.06 6.97
C LYS A 68 6.39 6.67 7.19
N PRO A 69 6.45 5.77 6.19
CA PRO A 69 6.00 4.39 6.36
C PRO A 69 6.95 3.65 7.30
N ASP A 70 6.42 2.69 8.05
CA ASP A 70 7.20 1.85 8.96
C ASP A 70 7.98 0.77 8.18
N GLN A 71 7.46 0.42 6.99
CA GLN A 71 8.06 -0.60 6.14
C GLN A 71 7.80 -0.30 4.65
N ILE A 72 8.78 -0.63 3.82
CA ILE A 72 8.64 -0.67 2.36
C ILE A 72 8.92 -2.11 1.92
N ILE A 73 8.00 -2.67 1.12
CA ILE A 73 8.06 -4.04 0.65
C ILE A 73 7.91 -4.12 -0.87
N GLN A 74 8.21 -5.31 -1.41
CA GLN A 74 8.15 -5.63 -2.82
C GLN A 74 7.57 -7.04 -3.03
N PRO A 75 6.79 -7.29 -4.10
CA PRO A 75 6.22 -8.61 -4.38
C PRO A 75 7.27 -9.72 -4.53
N TRP A 76 8.45 -9.42 -5.07
CA TRP A 76 9.54 -10.38 -5.21
C TRP A 76 10.11 -10.87 -3.88
N GLN A 77 9.81 -10.20 -2.76
CA GLN A 77 10.13 -10.69 -1.42
C GLN A 77 9.15 -11.77 -0.92
N PHE A 78 8.02 -11.96 -1.63
CA PHE A 78 6.92 -12.84 -1.26
C PHE A 78 6.52 -13.81 -2.40
N GLY A 79 7.44 -14.08 -3.32
CA GLY A 79 7.30 -15.15 -4.31
C GLY A 79 6.76 -14.74 -5.67
N GLU A 80 6.53 -13.45 -5.92
CA GLU A 80 6.04 -12.95 -7.20
C GLU A 80 7.10 -12.12 -7.91
N GLU A 81 7.55 -12.54 -9.10
CA GLU A 81 8.65 -11.91 -9.84
C GLU A 81 8.27 -10.56 -10.47
N VAL A 82 7.99 -9.59 -9.60
CA VAL A 82 7.52 -8.27 -9.96
C VAL A 82 8.10 -7.25 -8.98
N GLN A 83 8.66 -6.18 -9.51
CA GLN A 83 8.96 -4.98 -8.72
C GLN A 83 7.77 -4.01 -8.75
N LYS A 84 7.18 -3.78 -7.58
CA LYS A 84 6.15 -2.76 -7.33
C LYS A 84 6.28 -2.32 -5.87
N THR A 85 6.90 -1.16 -5.68
CA THR A 85 7.13 -0.61 -4.34
C THR A 85 5.82 -0.34 -3.63
N THR A 86 5.63 -1.00 -2.50
CA THR A 86 4.49 -0.85 -1.61
C THR A 86 4.99 -0.38 -0.25
N CYS A 87 4.35 0.65 0.30
CA CYS A 87 4.61 1.21 1.62
C CYS A 87 3.54 0.72 2.60
N LEU A 88 3.96 0.37 3.82
CA LEU A 88 3.10 -0.02 4.92
C LEU A 88 3.26 0.98 6.08
N TRP A 89 2.14 1.51 6.55
CA TRP A 89 2.05 2.26 7.81
C TRP A 89 1.34 1.40 8.83
N LEU A 90 2.05 1.05 9.89
CA LEU A 90 1.68 0.07 10.89
C LEU A 90 1.29 0.76 12.21
N LYS A 91 0.32 0.20 12.91
CA LYS A 91 -0.02 0.48 14.32
C LYS A 91 -0.06 -0.85 15.05
N ASN A 92 0.80 -1.01 16.06
CA ASN A 92 0.95 -2.21 16.89
C ASN A 92 1.19 -3.53 16.11
N LEU A 93 1.52 -3.46 14.82
CA LEU A 93 1.84 -4.63 14.00
C LEU A 93 3.36 -4.80 13.90
N PRO A 94 3.89 -6.03 14.02
CA PRO A 94 5.27 -6.30 13.67
C PRO A 94 5.46 -6.09 12.16
N LYS A 95 6.70 -5.76 11.76
CA LYS A 95 7.06 -5.66 10.34
C LYS A 95 6.81 -7.00 9.65
N LEU A 96 6.29 -6.94 8.42
CA LEU A 96 6.01 -8.12 7.61
C LEU A 96 7.31 -8.78 7.15
N ILE A 97 7.50 -10.06 7.46
CA ILE A 97 8.72 -10.79 7.14
C ILE A 97 8.60 -11.38 5.73
N PRO A 98 9.59 -11.19 4.84
CA PRO A 98 9.64 -11.86 3.53
C PRO A 98 9.48 -13.38 3.66
N THR A 99 8.61 -13.98 2.84
CA THR A 99 8.32 -15.43 2.87
C THR A 99 9.03 -16.21 1.78
N LYS A 100 9.28 -15.61 0.62
CA LYS A 100 9.94 -16.25 -0.52
C LYS A 100 10.59 -15.20 -1.42
N ILE A 101 11.92 -15.14 -1.43
CA ILE A 101 12.65 -14.20 -2.27
C ILE A 101 12.85 -14.80 -3.67
N VAL A 102 12.41 -14.09 -4.71
CA VAL A 102 12.54 -14.46 -6.12
C VAL A 102 13.14 -13.32 -6.94
N GLY A 103 13.28 -13.51 -8.26
CA GLY A 103 13.77 -12.47 -9.17
C GLY A 103 12.89 -11.22 -9.16
N LYS A 104 13.46 -10.06 -9.52
CA LYS A 104 12.71 -8.78 -9.55
C LYS A 104 11.76 -8.64 -10.76
N GLY A 105 11.70 -9.67 -11.60
CA GLY A 105 10.96 -9.68 -12.85
C GLY A 105 11.65 -8.95 -14.00
N GLU A 106 10.92 -8.85 -15.12
CA GLU A 106 11.40 -8.21 -16.33
C GLU A 106 11.32 -6.68 -16.26
N PHE A 107 12.28 -6.01 -16.89
CA PHE A 107 12.35 -4.57 -16.99
C PHE A 107 12.36 -4.13 -18.46
N TYR A 108 11.71 -3.00 -18.71
CA TYR A 108 11.81 -2.25 -19.95
C TYR A 108 12.68 -1.02 -19.72
N THR A 109 13.65 -0.79 -20.62
CA THR A 109 14.44 0.43 -20.68
C THR A 109 13.97 1.25 -21.87
N SER A 110 13.52 2.48 -21.65
CA SER A 110 13.13 3.36 -22.75
C SER A 110 14.35 3.84 -23.55
N PRO A 111 14.17 4.33 -24.80
CA PRO A 111 15.25 4.95 -25.57
C PRO A 111 15.97 6.08 -24.81
N SER A 112 15.26 6.78 -23.93
CA SER A 112 15.81 7.82 -23.04
C SER A 112 16.54 7.26 -21.79
N GLY A 113 16.85 5.96 -21.73
CA GLY A 113 17.53 5.30 -20.61
C GLY A 113 16.67 5.03 -19.37
N LYS A 114 15.37 5.34 -19.37
CA LYS A 114 14.52 5.16 -18.17
C LYS A 114 14.11 3.69 -18.02
N LYS A 115 14.62 3.04 -16.97
CA LYS A 115 14.25 1.67 -16.58
C LYS A 115 12.93 1.66 -15.80
N MET A 116 12.01 0.76 -16.16
CA MET A 116 10.77 0.52 -15.43
C MET A 116 10.35 -0.94 -15.53
N PRO A 117 9.60 -1.48 -14.56
CA PRO A 117 9.08 -2.84 -14.66
C PRO A 117 8.25 -3.04 -15.93
N LEU A 118 8.41 -4.18 -16.62
CA LEU A 118 7.77 -4.42 -17.90
C LEU A 118 6.24 -4.36 -17.81
N TRP A 119 5.67 -4.91 -16.73
CA TRP A 119 4.23 -4.86 -16.44
C TRP A 119 3.69 -3.41 -16.38
N TYR A 120 4.49 -2.48 -15.84
CA TYR A 120 4.13 -1.07 -15.74
C TYR A 120 4.06 -0.41 -17.12
N ASN A 121 5.01 -0.77 -18.01
CA ASN A 121 5.05 -0.30 -19.38
C ASN A 121 3.93 -0.89 -20.24
N LYS A 122 3.67 -2.20 -20.14
CA LYS A 122 2.54 -2.88 -20.83
C LYS A 122 1.20 -2.22 -20.47
N ASN A 123 1.04 -1.80 -19.22
CA ASN A 123 -0.13 -1.07 -18.72
C ASN A 123 -0.15 0.43 -19.10
N ARG A 124 0.68 0.93 -20.03
CA ARG A 124 0.59 2.32 -20.53
C ARG A 124 -0.42 2.49 -21.66
N ASN A 125 -0.77 1.43 -22.39
CA ASN A 125 -1.64 1.54 -23.57
C ASN A 125 -3.10 1.79 -23.14
N PRO A 126 -3.69 2.97 -23.40
CA PRO A 126 -5.06 3.31 -22.97
C PRO A 126 -6.14 2.48 -23.69
N LYS A 127 -5.80 1.82 -24.81
CA LYS A 127 -6.73 0.98 -25.58
C LYS A 127 -6.94 -0.44 -25.00
N LYS A 128 -6.18 -0.86 -23.97
CA LYS A 128 -6.19 -2.23 -23.41
C LYS A 128 -6.70 -2.29 -21.97
N GLY A 129 -7.94 -1.84 -21.74
CA GLY A 129 -8.70 -2.11 -20.51
C GLY A 129 -8.46 -1.17 -19.33
N ASN A 130 -9.16 -1.44 -18.22
CA ASN A 130 -9.19 -0.60 -17.02
C ASN A 130 -7.87 -0.69 -16.23
N ARG A 131 -6.88 0.11 -16.66
CA ARG A 131 -5.53 0.25 -16.10
C ARG A 131 -5.51 0.43 -14.58
N GLN A 132 -6.51 1.09 -14.01
CA GLN A 132 -6.58 1.30 -12.56
C GLN A 132 -6.82 -0.02 -11.83
N LYS A 133 -7.77 -0.82 -12.32
CA LYS A 133 -8.13 -2.12 -11.72
C LYS A 133 -6.92 -3.08 -11.70
N SER A 134 -6.19 -3.22 -12.81
CA SER A 134 -5.02 -4.10 -12.88
C SER A 134 -3.86 -3.65 -11.98
N ARG A 135 -3.78 -2.37 -11.67
CA ARG A 135 -2.74 -1.79 -10.79
C ARG A 135 -3.10 -1.86 -9.31
N SER A 136 -4.37 -2.04 -8.99
CA SER A 136 -4.89 -2.11 -7.61
C SER A 136 -5.04 -3.54 -7.08
N VAL A 137 -4.70 -4.56 -7.87
CA VAL A 137 -4.70 -5.95 -7.39
C VAL A 137 -3.55 -6.14 -6.39
N THR A 138 -3.90 -6.68 -5.22
CA THR A 138 -2.96 -7.12 -4.19
C THR A 138 -2.30 -8.42 -4.63
N PHE A 139 -1.00 -8.52 -4.42
CA PHE A 139 -0.18 -9.69 -4.70
C PHE A 139 -0.50 -10.80 -3.71
N ILE A 140 -0.75 -12.00 -4.22
CA ILE A 140 -1.20 -13.14 -3.40
C ILE A 140 -0.15 -13.53 -2.35
N GLY A 141 1.13 -13.41 -2.68
CA GLY A 141 2.23 -13.69 -1.75
C GLY A 141 2.23 -12.74 -0.56
N ILE A 142 2.02 -11.44 -0.81
CA ILE A 142 1.90 -10.43 0.25
C ILE A 142 0.65 -10.67 1.09
N ALA A 143 -0.49 -10.95 0.45
CA ALA A 143 -1.75 -11.20 1.15
C ALA A 143 -1.65 -12.42 2.08
N LYS A 144 -1.06 -13.52 1.60
CA LYS A 144 -0.80 -14.72 2.41
C LYS A 144 0.12 -14.42 3.59
N ALA A 145 1.22 -13.71 3.35
CA ALA A 145 2.15 -13.33 4.42
C ALA A 145 1.46 -12.47 5.49
N MET A 146 0.65 -11.49 5.09
CA MET A 146 -0.12 -10.66 6.04
C MET A 146 -1.09 -11.52 6.86
N ALA A 147 -1.82 -12.42 6.21
CA ALA A 147 -2.78 -13.29 6.90
C ALA A 147 -2.10 -14.25 7.89
N GLU A 148 -1.00 -14.90 7.48
CA GLU A 148 -0.29 -15.88 8.31
C GLU A 148 0.44 -15.24 9.49
N GLN A 149 1.08 -14.09 9.27
CA GLN A 149 1.92 -13.45 10.28
C GLN A 149 1.13 -12.55 11.23
N TRP A 150 0.09 -11.86 10.75
CA TRP A 150 -0.70 -10.97 11.59
C TRP A 150 -2.00 -11.58 12.08
N GLY A 151 -2.50 -12.64 11.44
CA GLY A 151 -3.72 -13.33 11.86
C GLY A 151 -3.60 -14.12 13.16
N ARG A 152 -2.39 -14.24 13.73
CA ARG A 152 -2.10 -14.98 14.97
C ARG A 152 -1.70 -14.09 16.14
N LEU A 153 -1.87 -12.77 16.02
CA LEU A 153 -1.44 -11.85 17.07
C LEU A 153 -2.37 -11.89 18.29
N PRO A 154 -1.82 -11.87 19.52
CA PRO A 154 -2.61 -11.87 20.75
C PRO A 154 -3.39 -10.57 20.91
N LYS A 155 -4.50 -10.56 21.67
CA LYS A 155 -5.34 -9.36 21.86
C LYS A 155 -4.88 -8.43 22.99
N GLU A 156 -3.78 -8.76 23.65
CA GLU A 156 -3.45 -8.29 25.01
C GLU A 156 -2.89 -6.87 25.12
N ILE A 157 -2.62 -6.17 24.00
CA ILE A 157 -1.96 -4.85 24.03
C ILE A 157 -2.87 -3.73 24.62
N GLN A 158 -4.17 -3.95 24.83
CA GLN A 158 -5.08 -2.91 25.34
C GLN A 158 -4.87 -2.50 26.81
N LYS A 159 -4.03 -3.20 27.59
CA LYS A 159 -3.89 -2.94 29.03
C LYS A 159 -2.84 -1.90 29.42
N GLU A 160 -1.89 -1.54 28.54
CA GLU A 160 -0.76 -0.66 28.88
C GLU A 160 -0.87 0.78 28.31
N LEU A 161 -1.93 1.10 27.57
CA LEU A 161 -2.11 2.42 26.93
C LEU A 161 -3.32 3.20 27.45
N ARG A 162 -3.83 2.86 28.64
CA ARG A 162 -4.86 3.63 29.35
C ARG A 162 -4.26 4.41 30.50
#